data_AF-A0A183IGH0-F1
#
_entry.id   AF-A0A183IGH0-F1
#
_cell.length_a   1.000
_cell.length_b   1.000
_cell.length_c   1.000
_cell.angle_alpha   90.00
_cell.angle_beta   90.00
_cell.angle_gamma   90.00
#
_symmetry.space_group_name_H-M   'P 1'
#
loop_
_entity.id
_entity.type
_entity.pdbx_description
1 polymer ?
#
loop_
_entity_poly.entity_id
_entity_poly.type
_entity_poly.pdbx_seq_one_letter_code
_entity_poly.pdbx_strand_id
1 'polypeptide(L)'
;MHVAEYGPFKAIDDILTLRKFSSQVPTEKGIFVLLCGTRDEYGRSWCPACERLVTHLKQVAQKVLPRAEMVYVQVGNRSELRNENNPFKKYEETKLNKVPTLLNWRTGQRLNSAEAADYAKVDEFLGINRHG
;
A
#
# COMPACT_ATOMS: atom_id res chain seq x y z
N MET A 1 0.76 -15.43 13.66
CA MET A 1 1.14 -14.12 13.08
C MET A 1 -0.15 -13.41 12.73
N HIS A 2 -0.50 -12.32 13.42
CA HIS A 2 -1.81 -11.67 13.30
C HIS A 2 -1.75 -10.64 12.17
N VAL A 3 -2.55 -10.84 11.13
CA VAL A 3 -2.88 -9.78 10.16
C VAL A 3 -3.98 -8.95 10.80
N ALA A 4 -3.67 -7.71 11.18
CA ALA A 4 -4.70 -6.79 11.68
C ALA A 4 -5.46 -6.19 10.48
N GLU A 5 -6.78 -6.08 10.58
CA GLU A 5 -7.59 -5.39 9.58
C GLU A 5 -7.67 -3.90 9.93
N TYR A 6 -7.43 -3.04 8.94
CA TYR A 6 -7.57 -1.61 9.06
C TYR A 6 -8.55 -1.10 8.00
N GLY A 7 -9.85 -1.18 8.30
CA GLY A 7 -10.89 -0.93 7.30
C GLY A 7 -10.75 -1.89 6.12
N PRO A 8 -10.63 -1.41 4.87
CA PRO A 8 -10.49 -2.28 3.70
C PRO A 8 -9.09 -2.88 3.54
N PHE A 9 -8.13 -2.54 4.42
CA PHE A 9 -6.73 -2.92 4.28
C PHE A 9 -6.36 -4.08 5.19
N LYS A 10 -5.60 -5.04 4.64
CA LYS A 10 -4.81 -5.97 5.44
C LYS A 10 -3.52 -5.27 5.87
N ALA A 11 -3.27 -5.17 7.17
CA ALA A 11 -2.05 -4.56 7.69
C ALA A 11 -0.93 -5.61 7.82
N ILE A 12 0.23 -5.29 7.25
CA ILE A 12 1.44 -6.13 7.24
C ILE A 12 2.64 -5.23 7.54
N ASP A 13 3.66 -5.74 8.21
CA ASP A 13 4.88 -4.99 8.58
C ASP A 13 6.18 -5.65 8.13
N ASP A 14 6.11 -6.81 7.45
CA ASP A 14 7.28 -7.51 6.91
C ASP A 14 7.04 -8.10 5.51
N ILE A 15 8.12 -8.27 4.75
CA ILE A 15 8.06 -8.76 3.37
C ILE A 15 7.63 -10.22 3.27
N LEU A 16 7.93 -11.06 4.27
CA LEU A 16 7.69 -12.50 4.20
C LEU A 16 6.19 -12.76 4.34
N THR A 17 5.54 -12.04 5.25
CA THR A 17 4.08 -12.03 5.38
C THR A 17 3.42 -11.46 4.14
N LEU A 18 3.96 -10.39 3.55
CA LEU A 18 3.43 -9.86 2.28
C LEU A 18 3.52 -10.90 1.15
N ARG A 19 4.66 -11.55 0.98
CA ARG A 19 4.86 -12.61 -0.03
C ARG A 19 3.90 -13.78 0.20
N LYS A 20 3.79 -14.24 1.44
CA LYS A 20 2.88 -15.34 1.82
C LYS A 20 1.42 -14.98 1.58
N PHE A 21 1.02 -13.76 1.92
CA PHE A 21 -0.32 -13.28 1.64
C PHE A 21 -0.57 -13.25 0.13
N SER A 22 0.34 -12.63 -0.64
CA SER A 22 0.20 -12.50 -2.08
C SER A 22 0.16 -13.83 -2.83
N SER A 23 0.79 -14.89 -2.30
CA SER A 23 0.71 -16.24 -2.87
C SER A 23 -0.62 -16.94 -2.60
N GLN A 24 -1.41 -16.46 -1.64
CA GLN A 24 -2.74 -17.00 -1.30
C GLN A 24 -3.87 -16.28 -2.03
N VAL A 25 -3.62 -15.09 -2.57
CA VAL A 25 -4.62 -14.35 -3.37
C VAL A 25 -4.76 -15.00 -4.74
N PRO A 26 -5.99 -15.29 -5.22
CA PRO A 26 -6.22 -15.82 -6.56
C PRO A 26 -5.55 -14.98 -7.65
N THR A 27 -5.03 -15.63 -8.71
CA THR A 27 -4.18 -14.98 -9.72
C THR A 27 -4.94 -13.97 -10.57
N GLU A 28 -6.24 -14.13 -10.73
CA GLU A 28 -7.17 -13.21 -11.39
C GLU A 28 -7.44 -11.94 -10.57
N LYS A 29 -7.19 -11.98 -9.25
CA LYS A 29 -7.29 -10.83 -8.37
C LYS A 29 -6.00 -10.01 -8.39
N GLY A 30 -6.15 -8.69 -8.56
CA GLY A 30 -5.09 -7.72 -8.35
C GLY A 30 -4.69 -7.63 -6.87
N ILE A 31 -3.51 -7.06 -6.60
CA ILE A 31 -3.07 -6.77 -5.24
C ILE A 31 -2.43 -5.38 -5.25
N PHE A 32 -3.07 -4.44 -4.57
CA PHE A 32 -2.56 -3.09 -4.40
C PHE A 32 -1.94 -2.94 -3.02
N VAL A 33 -0.63 -2.65 -3.01
CA VAL A 33 0.18 -2.54 -1.80
C VAL A 33 0.49 -1.07 -1.55
N LEU A 34 0.06 -0.57 -0.40
CA LEU A 34 0.33 0.78 0.08
C LEU A 34 1.54 0.72 1.01
N LEU A 35 2.70 1.14 0.54
CA LEU A 35 3.91 1.26 1.36
C LEU A 35 3.85 2.61 2.10
N CYS A 36 3.55 2.56 3.40
CA CYS A 36 3.29 3.73 4.22
C CYS A 36 3.96 3.64 5.59
N GLY A 37 4.15 4.80 6.24
CA GLY A 37 4.77 4.86 7.56
C GLY A 37 3.97 4.08 8.61
N THR A 38 4.65 3.43 9.55
CA THR A 38 4.05 2.75 10.70
C THR A 38 3.11 3.68 11.46
N ARG A 39 2.05 3.10 12.02
CA ARG A 39 0.98 3.81 12.70
C ARG A 39 1.19 3.76 14.21
N ASP A 40 0.80 4.82 14.91
CA ASP A 40 0.81 4.86 16.38
C ASP A 40 -0.35 4.02 16.97
N GLU A 41 -0.45 3.98 18.29
CA GLU A 41 -1.51 3.28 19.03
C GLU A 41 -2.93 3.78 18.70
N TYR A 42 -3.05 5.02 18.22
CA TYR A 42 -4.30 5.63 17.77
C TYR A 42 -4.59 5.34 16.29
N GLY A 43 -3.74 4.53 15.65
CA GLY A 43 -3.82 4.23 14.23
C GLY A 43 -3.59 5.48 13.38
N ARG A 44 -2.57 6.29 13.66
CA ARG A 44 -2.15 7.43 12.83
C ARG A 44 -0.72 7.22 12.34
N SER A 45 -0.51 7.34 11.03
CA SER A 45 0.82 7.35 10.44
C SER A 45 1.54 8.66 10.77
N TRP A 46 2.85 8.58 11.03
CA TRP A 46 3.71 9.77 11.14
C TRP A 46 3.83 10.55 9.82
N CYS A 47 3.36 9.99 8.70
CA CYS A 47 3.39 10.62 7.38
C CYS A 47 1.99 11.16 7.00
N PRO A 48 1.81 12.50 6.92
CA PRO A 48 0.54 13.09 6.52
C PRO A 48 0.07 12.72 5.12
N ALA A 49 1.01 12.48 4.18
CA ALA A 49 0.67 12.04 2.83
C ALA A 49 0.11 10.61 2.81
N CYS A 50 0.60 9.72 3.68
CA CYS A 50 0.03 8.38 3.85
C CYS A 50 -1.41 8.46 4.35
N GLU A 51 -1.69 9.31 5.34
CA GLU A 51 -3.06 9.48 5.86
C GLU A 51 -4.03 10.03 4.80
N ARG A 52 -3.59 11.00 3.99
CA ARG A 52 -4.38 11.50 2.85
C ARG A 52 -4.65 10.43 1.80
N LEU A 53 -3.66 9.63 1.44
CA LEU A 53 -3.84 8.54 0.48
C LEU A 53 -4.80 7.47 1.03
N VAL A 54 -4.61 7.05 2.28
CA VAL A 54 -5.50 6.09 2.96
C VAL A 54 -6.93 6.58 2.98
N THR A 55 -7.14 7.87 3.27
CA THR A 55 -8.48 8.47 3.31
C THR A 55 -9.16 8.35 1.95
N HIS A 56 -8.48 8.72 0.86
CA HIS A 56 -8.99 8.55 -0.51
C HIS A 56 -9.29 7.08 -0.82
N LEU A 57 -8.35 6.18 -0.54
CA LEU A 57 -8.49 4.76 -0.84
C LEU A 57 -9.65 4.10 -0.09
N LYS A 58 -9.95 4.53 1.15
CA LYS A 58 -11.15 4.08 1.87
C LYS A 58 -12.45 4.46 1.17
N GLN A 59 -12.50 5.66 0.58
CA GLN A 59 -13.69 6.14 -0.14
C GLN A 59 -13.96 5.34 -1.41
N VAL A 60 -12.89 4.86 -2.08
CA VAL A 60 -13.02 4.14 -3.35
C VAL A 60 -12.88 2.62 -3.22
N ALA A 61 -12.55 2.09 -2.03
CA ALA A 61 -12.25 0.68 -1.81
C ALA A 61 -13.35 -0.28 -2.31
N GLN A 62 -14.63 0.07 -2.14
CA GLN A 62 -15.74 -0.78 -2.57
C GLN A 62 -15.74 -1.04 -4.10
N LYS A 63 -15.16 -0.14 -4.90
CA LYS A 63 -15.02 -0.31 -6.36
C LYS A 63 -13.81 -1.19 -6.75
N VAL A 64 -12.93 -1.46 -5.79
CA VAL A 64 -11.65 -2.15 -5.99
C VAL A 64 -11.69 -3.57 -5.41
N LEU A 65 -12.21 -3.73 -4.19
CA LEU A 65 -12.22 -4.99 -3.44
C LEU A 65 -12.85 -6.21 -4.15
N PRO A 66 -13.83 -6.07 -5.05
CA PRO A 66 -14.34 -7.20 -5.83
C PRO A 66 -13.27 -7.84 -6.74
N ARG A 67 -12.28 -7.07 -7.21
CA ARG A 67 -11.28 -7.50 -8.20
C ARG A 67 -9.83 -7.38 -7.74
N ALA A 68 -9.59 -6.83 -6.55
CA ALA A 68 -8.26 -6.75 -5.98
C ALA A 68 -8.27 -6.74 -4.45
N GLU A 69 -7.16 -7.15 -3.85
CA GLU A 69 -6.90 -6.95 -2.42
C GLU A 69 -6.15 -5.63 -2.20
N MET A 70 -6.39 -4.97 -1.06
CA MET A 70 -5.62 -3.80 -0.65
C MET A 70 -4.84 -4.10 0.62
N VAL A 71 -3.54 -3.84 0.60
CA VAL A 71 -2.61 -4.16 1.69
C VAL A 71 -1.92 -2.89 2.17
N TYR A 72 -2.02 -2.58 3.46
CA TYR A 72 -1.24 -1.52 4.08
C TYR A 72 0.05 -2.11 4.65
N VAL A 73 1.19 -1.73 4.09
CA VAL A 73 2.50 -2.16 4.57
C VAL A 73 3.12 -1.08 5.44
N GLN A 74 3.37 -1.41 6.70
CA GLN A 74 4.04 -0.56 7.67
C GLN A 74 5.56 -0.65 7.46
N VAL A 75 6.16 0.37 6.85
CA VAL A 75 7.56 0.33 6.43
C VAL A 75 8.56 0.72 7.54
N GLY A 76 8.05 0.98 8.74
CA GLY A 76 8.78 1.53 9.86
C GLY A 76 8.42 2.98 10.20
N ASN A 77 8.98 3.45 11.30
CA ASN A 77 8.99 4.85 11.69
C ASN A 77 9.89 5.69 10.77
N ARG A 78 9.88 7.02 10.95
CA ARG A 78 10.63 7.95 10.10
C ARG A 78 12.15 7.70 10.10
N SER A 79 12.72 7.28 11.23
CA SER A 79 14.15 7.00 11.37
C SER A 79 14.51 5.69 10.67
N GLU A 80 13.68 4.66 10.81
CA GLU A 80 13.86 3.38 10.12
C GLU A 80 13.78 3.55 8.60
N LEU A 81 12.87 4.38 8.08
CA LEU A 81 12.80 4.64 6.65
C LEU A 81 14.03 5.41 6.13
N ARG A 82 14.67 6.25 6.96
CA ARG A 82 15.91 6.94 6.56
C ARG A 82 17.09 5.99 6.47
N ASN A 83 17.09 4.92 7.25
CA ASN A 83 18.16 3.93 7.24
C ASN A 83 18.24 3.22 5.87
N GLU A 84 19.42 3.19 5.25
CA GLU A 84 19.66 2.46 3.99
C GLU A 84 19.55 0.94 4.16
N ASN A 85 19.67 0.45 5.40
CA ASN A 85 19.43 -0.96 5.73
C ASN A 85 17.96 -1.33 5.89
N ASN A 86 17.03 -0.39 5.69
CA ASN A 86 15.60 -0.71 5.71
C ASN A 86 15.29 -1.80 4.66
N PRO A 87 14.67 -2.91 5.06
CA PRO A 87 14.47 -4.05 4.17
C PRO A 87 13.63 -3.70 2.94
N PHE A 88 12.64 -2.81 3.08
CA PHE A 88 11.78 -2.36 1.97
C PHE A 88 12.52 -1.54 0.91
N LYS A 89 13.69 -0.96 1.23
CA LYS A 89 14.57 -0.32 0.25
C LYS A 89 15.32 -1.33 -0.62
N LYS A 90 15.66 -2.48 -0.04
CA LYS A 90 16.56 -3.48 -0.64
C LYS A 90 15.86 -4.55 -1.45
N TYR A 91 14.61 -4.87 -1.14
CA TYR A 91 13.88 -5.89 -1.87
C TYR A 91 13.49 -5.41 -3.26
N GLU A 92 13.70 -6.27 -4.25
CA GLU A 92 13.41 -6.00 -5.67
C GLU A 92 11.94 -5.67 -5.90
N GLU A 93 11.04 -6.29 -5.14
CA GLU A 93 9.59 -6.08 -5.26
C GLU A 93 9.19 -4.67 -4.82
N THR A 94 9.80 -4.15 -3.74
CA THR A 94 9.41 -2.89 -3.13
C THR A 94 10.28 -1.72 -3.55
N LYS A 95 11.61 -1.86 -3.60
CA LYS A 95 12.59 -0.79 -3.92
C LYS A 95 12.16 0.60 -3.44
N LEU A 96 11.77 0.67 -2.17
CA LEU A 96 11.05 1.81 -1.62
C LEU A 96 12.01 2.99 -1.44
N ASN A 97 11.77 4.10 -2.12
CA ASN A 97 12.56 5.32 -1.91
C ASN A 97 11.85 6.32 -1.00
N LYS A 98 10.51 6.40 -1.08
CA LYS A 98 9.71 7.41 -0.38
C LYS A 98 8.31 6.89 -0.11
N VAL A 99 7.73 7.33 1.01
CA VAL A 99 6.33 7.07 1.35
C VAL A 99 5.44 8.30 1.03
N PRO A 100 4.15 8.10 0.69
CA PRO A 100 3.58 6.81 0.31
C PRO A 100 4.13 6.33 -1.05
N THR A 101 4.08 5.02 -1.29
CA THR A 101 4.18 4.42 -2.63
C THR A 101 3.01 3.45 -2.79
N LEU A 102 2.27 3.56 -3.90
CA LEU A 102 1.20 2.62 -4.25
C LEU A 102 1.73 1.67 -5.32
N LEU A 103 1.78 0.37 -5.01
CA LEU A 103 2.38 -0.66 -5.86
C LEU A 103 1.29 -1.66 -6.30
N ASN A 104 1.26 -1.99 -7.60
CA ASN A 104 0.57 -3.19 -8.07
C ASN A 104 1.55 -4.36 -7.94
N TRP A 105 1.31 -5.24 -6.97
CA TRP A 105 2.21 -6.36 -6.67
C TRP A 105 2.32 -7.36 -7.84
N ARG A 106 1.27 -7.49 -8.66
CA ARG A 106 1.25 -8.42 -9.79
C ARG A 106 2.12 -7.94 -10.94
N THR A 107 2.12 -6.64 -11.23
CA THR A 107 2.78 -6.06 -12.41
C THR A 107 4.08 -5.32 -12.09
N GLY A 108 4.33 -4.97 -10.83
CA GLY A 108 5.46 -4.16 -10.40
C GLY A 108 5.30 -2.65 -10.68
N GLN A 109 4.25 -2.26 -11.41
CA GLN A 109 3.90 -0.86 -11.65
C GLN A 109 3.60 -0.15 -10.33
N ARG A 110 3.95 1.13 -10.24
CA ARG A 110 3.83 1.88 -8.99
C ARG A 110 3.61 3.36 -9.23
N LEU A 111 2.89 3.99 -8.31
CA LEU A 111 2.84 5.44 -8.15
C LEU A 111 3.75 5.84 -7.01
N ASN A 112 4.67 6.76 -7.28
CA ASN A 112 5.51 7.36 -6.25
C ASN A 112 4.71 8.36 -5.39
N SER A 113 5.37 8.92 -4.37
CA SER A 113 4.76 9.85 -3.41
C SER A 113 4.06 11.07 -4.05
N ALA A 114 4.60 11.62 -5.15
CA ALA A 114 3.99 12.75 -5.85
C ALA A 114 2.79 12.30 -6.68
N GLU A 115 2.89 11.17 -7.39
CA GLU A 115 1.80 10.62 -8.18
C GLU A 115 0.64 10.14 -7.31
N ALA A 116 0.93 9.58 -6.13
CA ALA A 116 -0.07 9.16 -5.16
C ALA A 116 -0.82 10.33 -4.49
N ALA A 117 -0.36 11.57 -4.68
CA ALA A 117 -1.08 12.77 -4.28
C ALA A 117 -2.08 13.26 -5.36
N ASP A 118 -2.02 12.71 -6.57
CA ASP A 118 -2.95 12.97 -7.66
C ASP A 118 -4.02 11.85 -7.68
N TYR A 119 -5.19 12.15 -7.12
CA TYR A 119 -6.25 11.15 -6.97
C TYR A 119 -6.86 10.70 -8.29
N ALA A 120 -6.79 11.51 -9.35
CA ALA A 120 -7.21 11.05 -10.67
C ALA A 120 -6.28 9.95 -11.19
N LYS A 121 -4.97 10.13 -11.01
CA LYS A 121 -3.98 9.08 -11.32
C LYS A 121 -4.13 7.86 -10.43
N VAL A 122 -4.43 8.04 -9.14
CA VAL A 122 -4.70 6.91 -8.23
C VAL A 122 -5.92 6.13 -8.70
N ASP A 123 -7.02 6.80 -9.05
CA ASP A 123 -8.23 6.15 -9.55
C ASP A 123 -7.96 5.37 -10.85
N GLU A 124 -7.23 5.98 -11.79
CA GLU A 124 -6.80 5.34 -13.05
C GLU A 124 -5.91 4.13 -12.78
N PHE A 125 -4.91 4.27 -11.90
CA PHE A 125 -4.01 3.19 -11.53
C PHE A 125 -4.73 2.01 -10.88
N LEU A 126 -5.78 2.29 -10.11
CA LEU A 126 -6.65 1.28 -9.54
C LEU A 126 -7.60 0.69 -10.58
N GLY A 127 -7.70 1.23 -11.80
CA GLY A 127 -8.64 0.81 -12.84
C GLY A 127 -10.08 1.20 -12.53
N ILE A 128 -10.29 2.28 -11.78
CA ILE A 128 -11.61 2.82 -11.49
C ILE A 128 -12.04 3.67 -12.68
N ASN A 129 -12.79 3.06 -13.60
CA ASN A 129 -13.36 3.80 -14.73
C ASN A 129 -14.40 4.81 -14.21
N ARG A 130 -14.32 6.07 -14.66
CA ARG A 130 -15.33 7.12 -14.40
C ARG A 130 -16.56 6.99 -15.32
N HIS A 131 -16.83 5.81 -15.86
CA HIS A 131 -17.91 5.58 -16.81
C HIS A 131 -18.82 4.45 -16.32
N GLY A 132 -19.93 4.88 -15.74
CA GLY A 132 -21.25 4.26 -15.85
C GLY A 132 -22.18 5.32 -16.41
#